data_AF-A0ABD1XIF5-F1
#
_entry.id   AF-A0ABD1XIF5-F1
#
_cell.length_a   1.000
_cell.length_b   1.000
_cell.length_c   1.000
_cell.angle_alpha   90.00
_cell.angle_beta   90.00
_cell.angle_gamma   90.00
#
_symmetry.space_group_name_H-M   'P 1'
#
loop_
_entity.id
_entity.type
_entity.pdbx_description
1 polymer ?
#
loop_
_entity_poly.entity_id
_entity_poly.type
_entity_poly.pdbx_seq_one_letter_code
_entity_poly.pdbx_strand_id
1 'polypeptide(L)'
;MHRQPSQRKPGTLEAYVPQDFYVGARIELHDRLFDLIKADEWTLKFMEDNKEHFPVSDYAKVRRKVEDQLRALPADIKADLTKKIPDSNLKCEDPGIARPSSPNVVPHDNSKEPVGNLLARAGLKLKQHELITLERNCGKMDSEFEDLQSLLKSLIEKSL
;
A
#
# COMPACT_ATOMS: atom_id res chain seq x y z
N MET A 1 -17.49 -25.34 -24.02
CA MET A 1 -16.77 -24.06 -23.82
C MET A 1 -15.28 -24.36 -23.85
N HIS A 2 -14.53 -23.80 -24.80
CA HIS A 2 -13.08 -23.98 -24.87
C HIS A 2 -12.43 -22.90 -23.99
N ARG A 3 -11.79 -23.29 -22.88
CA ARG A 3 -11.09 -22.35 -21.98
C ARG A 3 -9.64 -22.23 -22.43
N GLN A 4 -9.19 -21.01 -22.71
CA GLN A 4 -7.76 -20.77 -22.92
C GLN A 4 -6.98 -21.11 -21.64
N PRO A 5 -5.74 -21.62 -21.75
CA PRO A 5 -4.91 -21.87 -20.58
C PRO A 5 -4.65 -20.58 -19.81
N SER A 6 -4.45 -20.70 -18.50
CA SER A 6 -4.10 -19.55 -17.65
C SER A 6 -2.81 -18.90 -18.13
N GLN A 7 -2.78 -17.57 -18.08
CA GLN A 7 -1.58 -16.80 -18.42
C GLN A 7 -0.46 -17.12 -17.42
N ARG A 8 0.75 -17.27 -17.95
CA ARG A 8 1.94 -17.59 -17.16
C ARG A 8 2.73 -16.34 -16.83
N LYS A 9 3.43 -16.37 -15.71
CA LYS A 9 4.35 -15.31 -15.31
C LYS A 9 5.55 -15.31 -16.27
N PRO A 10 6.11 -14.14 -16.59
CA PRO A 10 7.23 -14.05 -17.52
C PRO A 10 8.44 -14.82 -16.98
N GLY A 11 9.06 -15.62 -17.83
CA GLY A 11 10.23 -16.43 -17.46
C GLY A 11 9.95 -17.62 -16.54
N THR A 12 8.68 -17.92 -16.21
CA THR A 12 8.34 -19.09 -15.39
C THR A 12 7.25 -19.96 -16.04
N LEU A 13 7.11 -21.19 -15.53
CA LEU A 13 6.02 -22.09 -15.91
C LEU A 13 4.76 -21.90 -15.05
N GLU A 14 4.81 -20.98 -14.09
CA GLU A 14 3.73 -20.74 -13.14
C GLU A 14 2.64 -19.87 -13.75
N ALA A 15 1.39 -20.25 -13.53
CA ALA A 15 0.27 -19.39 -13.85
C ALA A 15 0.16 -18.25 -12.84
N TYR A 16 -0.40 -17.12 -13.28
CA TYR A 16 -0.85 -16.10 -12.34
C TYR A 16 -1.92 -16.66 -11.41
N VAL A 17 -1.77 -16.36 -10.12
CA VAL A 17 -2.71 -16.72 -9.04
C VAL A 17 -3.34 -15.45 -8.46
N PRO A 18 -4.47 -15.55 -7.74
CA PRO A 18 -5.14 -14.37 -7.18
C PRO A 18 -4.22 -13.46 -6.34
N GLN A 19 -3.21 -14.04 -5.68
CA GLN A 19 -2.22 -13.33 -4.86
C GLN A 19 -1.30 -12.39 -5.66
N ASP A 20 -1.18 -12.60 -6.97
CA ASP A 20 -0.39 -11.73 -7.85
C ASP A 20 -1.17 -10.46 -8.22
N PHE A 21 -2.49 -10.43 -8.01
CA PHE A 21 -3.36 -9.31 -8.36
C PHE A 21 -3.69 -8.48 -7.13
N TYR A 22 -2.94 -7.40 -6.95
CA TYR A 22 -3.18 -6.41 -5.90
C TYR A 22 -2.88 -5.00 -6.39
N VAL A 23 -3.42 -4.01 -5.70
CA VAL A 23 -3.21 -2.60 -6.07
C VAL A 23 -1.74 -2.23 -5.89
N GLY A 24 -1.14 -1.68 -6.95
CA GLY A 24 0.29 -1.41 -7.09
C GLY A 24 1.10 -2.59 -7.65
N ALA A 25 0.49 -3.71 -7.99
CA ALA A 25 1.18 -4.80 -8.71
C ALA A 25 1.40 -4.43 -10.18
N ARG A 26 2.50 -4.90 -10.74
CA ARG A 26 2.79 -4.88 -12.18
C ARG A 26 2.74 -6.30 -12.70
N ILE A 27 1.88 -6.56 -13.68
CA ILE A 27 1.70 -7.87 -14.32
C ILE A 27 2.09 -7.80 -15.78
N GLU A 28 2.65 -8.89 -16.30
CA GLU A 28 3.00 -9.03 -17.71
C GLU A 28 2.08 -10.06 -18.37
N LEU A 29 1.32 -9.61 -19.36
CA LEU A 29 0.42 -10.45 -20.14
C LEU A 29 0.73 -10.21 -21.63
N HIS A 30 1.07 -11.28 -22.35
CA HIS A 30 1.37 -11.21 -23.80
C HIS A 30 2.43 -10.13 -24.14
N ASP A 31 3.57 -10.14 -23.45
CA ASP A 31 4.68 -9.18 -23.60
C ASP A 31 4.28 -7.71 -23.38
N ARG A 32 3.17 -7.47 -22.65
CA ARG A 32 2.69 -6.14 -22.28
C ARG A 32 2.61 -6.04 -20.76
N LEU A 33 3.13 -4.93 -20.24
CA LEU A 33 3.10 -4.62 -18.81
C LEU A 33 1.85 -3.82 -18.47
N PHE A 34 1.18 -4.23 -17.40
CA PHE A 34 0.01 -3.57 -16.85
C PHE A 34 0.25 -3.24 -15.39
N ASP A 35 0.03 -1.98 -15.02
CA ASP A 35 0.09 -1.51 -13.65
C ASP A 35 -1.35 -1.52 -13.07
N LEU A 36 -1.55 -2.22 -11.95
CA LEU A 36 -2.85 -2.29 -11.27
C LEU A 36 -3.02 -1.09 -10.34
N ILE A 37 -3.47 0.03 -10.89
CA ILE A 37 -3.44 1.35 -10.21
C ILE A 37 -4.50 1.47 -9.09
N LYS A 38 -5.70 0.93 -9.31
CA LYS A 38 -6.84 0.98 -8.38
C LYS A 38 -7.66 -0.31 -8.48
N ALA A 39 -8.47 -0.58 -7.47
CA ALA A 39 -9.49 -1.62 -7.47
C ALA A 39 -10.84 -0.99 -7.06
N ASP A 40 -11.95 -1.56 -7.52
CA ASP A 40 -13.27 -1.11 -7.09
C ASP A 40 -13.59 -1.57 -5.65
N GLU A 41 -14.59 -0.92 -5.05
CA GLU A 41 -15.00 -1.16 -3.66
C GLU A 41 -15.39 -2.61 -3.40
N TRP A 42 -16.07 -3.27 -4.35
CA TRP A 42 -16.51 -4.66 -4.19
C TRP A 42 -15.32 -5.61 -4.24
N THR A 43 -14.39 -5.38 -5.14
CA THR A 43 -13.15 -6.16 -5.24
C THR A 43 -12.32 -6.03 -3.96
N LEU A 44 -12.16 -4.82 -3.41
CA LEU A 44 -11.46 -4.62 -2.13
C LEU A 44 -12.13 -5.40 -0.99
N LYS A 45 -13.45 -5.25 -0.84
CA LYS A 45 -14.22 -5.97 0.19
C LYS A 45 -14.12 -7.48 0.03
N PHE A 46 -14.22 -7.98 -1.21
CA PHE A 46 -14.09 -9.40 -1.49
C PHE A 46 -12.71 -9.94 -1.06
N MET A 47 -11.64 -9.22 -1.33
CA MET A 47 -10.30 -9.64 -0.91
C MET A 47 -10.12 -9.60 0.61
N GLU A 48 -10.71 -8.61 1.29
CA GLU A 48 -10.75 -8.51 2.77
C GLU A 48 -11.49 -9.71 3.39
N ASP A 49 -12.66 -10.06 2.85
CA ASP A 49 -13.46 -11.22 3.32
C ASP A 49 -12.75 -12.56 3.06
N ASN A 50 -11.90 -12.63 2.02
CA ASN A 50 -11.15 -13.82 1.60
C ASN A 50 -9.64 -13.73 1.93
N LYS A 51 -9.28 -13.07 3.04
CA LYS A 51 -7.90 -12.79 3.47
C LYS A 51 -6.93 -13.98 3.54
N GLU A 52 -7.44 -15.22 3.60
CA GLU A 52 -6.64 -16.44 3.51
C GLU A 52 -5.94 -16.57 2.15
N HIS A 53 -6.64 -16.16 1.09
CA HIS A 53 -6.13 -16.16 -0.27
C HIS A 53 -5.44 -14.83 -0.62
N PHE A 54 -5.77 -13.74 0.08
CA PHE A 54 -5.24 -12.39 -0.19
C PHE A 54 -4.51 -11.84 1.06
N PRO A 55 -3.24 -12.22 1.29
CA PRO A 55 -2.51 -11.81 2.49
C PRO A 55 -2.26 -10.30 2.56
N VAL A 56 -2.28 -9.61 1.42
CA VAL A 56 -2.15 -8.14 1.35
C VAL A 56 -3.40 -7.40 1.84
N SER A 57 -4.53 -8.09 1.91
CA SER A 57 -5.84 -7.58 2.38
C SER A 57 -6.15 -8.06 3.81
N ASP A 58 -5.21 -8.77 4.45
CA ASP A 58 -5.34 -9.22 5.83
C ASP A 58 -4.85 -8.14 6.79
N TYR A 59 -5.78 -7.37 7.34
CA TYR A 59 -5.49 -6.27 8.26
C TYR A 59 -4.53 -6.65 9.39
N ALA A 60 -4.75 -7.79 10.04
CA ALA A 60 -3.93 -8.22 11.17
C ALA A 60 -2.49 -8.54 10.76
N LYS A 61 -2.31 -9.21 9.60
CA LYS A 61 -0.97 -9.48 9.06
C LYS A 61 -0.26 -8.20 8.64
N VAL A 62 -0.97 -7.30 7.97
CA VAL A 62 -0.41 -6.03 7.51
C VAL A 62 -0.01 -5.16 8.70
N ARG A 63 -0.86 -5.03 9.72
CA ARG A 63 -0.54 -4.30 10.94
C ARG A 63 0.70 -4.86 11.62
N ARG A 64 0.76 -6.17 11.85
CA ARG A 64 1.94 -6.81 12.45
C ARG A 64 3.21 -6.57 11.63
N LYS A 65 3.12 -6.65 10.30
CA LYS A 65 4.24 -6.34 9.41
C LYS A 65 4.73 -4.90 9.58
N VAL A 66 3.83 -3.93 9.73
CA VAL A 66 4.19 -2.54 10.02
C VAL A 66 4.88 -2.44 11.38
N GLU A 67 4.32 -3.08 12.42
CA GLU A 67 4.91 -3.10 13.77
C GLU A 67 6.33 -3.69 13.77
N ASP A 68 6.54 -4.81 13.10
CA ASP A 68 7.85 -5.46 12.99
C ASP A 68 8.87 -4.57 12.27
N GLN A 69 8.45 -3.91 11.18
CA GLN A 69 9.31 -2.98 10.45
C GLN A 69 9.62 -1.73 11.28
N LEU A 70 8.63 -1.18 12.00
CA LEU A 70 8.85 -0.04 12.89
C LEU A 70 9.79 -0.40 14.05
N ARG A 71 9.70 -1.60 14.62
CA ARG A 71 10.65 -2.07 15.64
C ARG A 71 12.07 -2.18 15.11
N ALA A 72 12.24 -2.65 13.87
CA ALA A 72 13.54 -2.81 13.24
C ALA A 72 14.20 -1.48 12.81
N LEU A 73 13.44 -0.37 12.75
CA LEU A 73 13.96 0.94 12.37
C LEU A 73 14.71 1.63 13.52
N PRO A 74 15.78 2.39 13.21
CA PRO A 74 16.50 3.17 14.22
C PRO A 74 15.64 4.33 14.75
N ALA A 75 15.83 4.68 16.02
CA ALA A 75 15.03 5.69 16.73
C ALA A 75 15.02 7.07 16.04
N ASP A 76 16.11 7.43 15.35
CA ASP A 76 16.23 8.69 14.62
C ASP A 76 15.20 8.81 13.49
N ILE A 77 14.97 7.71 12.76
CA ILE A 77 13.98 7.64 11.67
C ILE A 77 12.57 7.62 12.24
N LYS A 78 12.35 6.94 13.37
CA LYS A 78 11.04 6.94 14.07
C LYS A 78 10.64 8.35 14.50
N ALA A 79 11.59 9.11 15.05
CA ALA A 79 11.36 10.49 15.47
C ALA A 79 11.11 11.43 14.28
N ASP A 80 11.76 11.21 13.14
CA ASP A 80 11.51 11.95 11.89
C ASP A 80 10.12 11.64 11.32
N LEU A 81 9.68 10.38 11.36
CA LEU A 81 8.34 9.96 10.97
C LEU A 81 7.25 10.64 11.81
N THR A 82 7.34 10.60 13.14
CA THR A 82 6.33 11.22 14.03
C THR A 82 6.19 12.73 13.78
N LYS A 83 7.28 13.42 13.43
CA LYS A 83 7.26 14.85 13.11
C LYS A 83 6.69 15.16 11.73
N LYS A 84 6.85 14.26 10.77
CA LYS A 84 6.46 14.46 9.38
C LYS A 84 5.08 13.94 9.03
N ILE A 85 4.49 13.06 9.84
CA ILE A 85 3.10 12.63 9.70
C ILE A 85 2.20 13.83 10.04
N PRO A 86 1.60 14.54 9.04
CA PRO A 86 0.74 15.68 9.32
C PRO A 86 -0.62 15.21 9.85
N ASP A 87 -1.21 15.98 10.77
CA ASP A 87 -2.47 15.63 11.46
C ASP A 87 -3.73 15.63 10.56
N SER A 88 -3.65 16.01 9.28
CA SER A 88 -4.86 16.00 8.44
C SER A 88 -4.61 16.03 6.93
N ASN A 89 -5.51 15.30 6.24
CA ASN A 89 -5.79 15.22 4.81
C ASN A 89 -4.85 14.39 3.93
N LEU A 90 -5.04 13.06 3.95
CA LEU A 90 -4.97 12.29 2.70
C LEU A 90 -6.17 12.74 1.84
N LYS A 91 -5.94 13.69 0.95
CA LYS A 91 -6.71 13.68 -0.29
C LYS A 91 -6.00 12.70 -1.21
N CYS A 92 -6.68 11.60 -1.54
CA CYS A 92 -6.37 10.85 -2.74
C CYS A 92 -6.63 11.80 -3.91
N GLU A 93 -5.64 12.58 -4.29
CA GLU A 93 -5.71 13.35 -5.54
C GLU A 93 -5.94 12.31 -6.66
N ASP A 94 -7.00 12.51 -7.45
CA ASP A 94 -7.21 11.70 -8.65
C ASP A 94 -5.93 11.76 -9.49
N PRO A 95 -5.36 10.61 -9.90
CA PRO A 95 -4.31 10.62 -10.89
C PRO A 95 -4.94 11.01 -12.23
N GLY A 96 -5.18 12.31 -12.40
CA GLY A 96 -5.30 12.92 -13.71
C GLY A 96 -4.06 12.51 -14.47
N ILE A 97 -4.27 11.76 -15.56
CA ILE A 97 -3.26 11.20 -16.46
C ILE A 97 -2.09 12.19 -16.56
N ALA A 98 -1.01 11.92 -15.84
CA ALA A 98 0.20 12.72 -15.93
C ALA A 98 0.80 12.44 -17.30
N ARG A 99 0.56 13.37 -18.24
CA ARG A 99 1.29 13.48 -19.50
C ARG A 99 2.79 13.45 -19.16
N PRO A 100 3.62 12.65 -19.86
CA PRO A 100 5.06 12.65 -19.62
C PRO A 100 5.57 14.06 -19.93
N SER A 101 5.86 14.81 -18.88
CA SER A 101 6.37 16.17 -18.96
C SER A 101 7.89 16.08 -18.94
N SER A 102 8.50 16.74 -19.91
CA SER A 102 9.93 16.93 -20.16
C SER A 102 10.81 17.14 -18.91
N PRO A 103 12.13 16.91 -19.02
CA PRO A 103 13.05 16.91 -17.88
C PRO A 103 13.32 18.34 -17.42
N ASN A 104 12.53 18.85 -16.49
CA ASN A 104 12.93 19.97 -15.66
C ASN A 104 12.36 19.74 -14.25
N VAL A 105 13.28 19.46 -13.33
CA VAL A 105 13.03 19.19 -11.91
C VAL A 105 12.46 20.46 -11.28
N VAL A 106 11.15 20.45 -11.01
CA VAL A 106 10.52 21.44 -10.13
C VAL A 106 10.78 20.97 -8.68
N PRO A 107 11.18 21.85 -7.75
CA PRO A 107 11.31 21.51 -6.34
C PRO A 107 9.96 20.96 -5.83
N HIS A 108 9.95 19.68 -5.47
CA HIS A 108 8.75 18.99 -5.01
C HIS A 108 8.34 19.57 -3.65
N ASP A 109 7.19 20.23 -3.60
CA ASP A 109 6.57 20.69 -2.35
C ASP A 109 6.13 19.46 -1.55
N ASN A 110 6.94 19.08 -0.56
CA ASN A 110 6.75 17.85 0.22
C ASN A 110 5.60 17.95 1.25
N SER A 111 4.88 19.08 1.30
CA SER A 111 3.78 19.32 2.25
C SER A 111 2.51 18.50 1.96
N LYS A 112 2.42 17.87 0.79
CA LYS A 112 1.29 17.03 0.34
C LYS A 112 1.70 15.61 -0.06
N GLU A 113 2.86 15.14 0.39
CA GLU A 113 3.29 13.77 0.06
C GLU A 113 2.33 12.76 0.68
N PRO A 114 1.78 11.80 -0.09
CA PRO A 114 0.95 10.75 0.46
C PRO A 114 1.76 9.94 1.47
N VAL A 115 1.11 9.49 2.55
CA VAL A 115 1.75 8.74 3.65
C VAL A 115 2.58 7.57 3.16
N GLY A 116 2.14 6.91 2.09
CA GLY A 116 2.90 5.84 1.45
C GLY A 116 4.32 6.25 1.05
N ASN A 117 4.52 7.46 0.53
CA ASN A 117 5.83 7.97 0.15
C ASN A 117 6.69 8.26 1.39
N LEU A 118 6.10 8.81 2.45
CA LEU A 118 6.80 9.06 3.71
C LEU A 118 7.27 7.74 4.35
N LEU A 119 6.41 6.73 4.40
CA LEU A 119 6.74 5.40 4.92
C LEU A 119 7.82 4.71 4.07
N ALA A 120 7.75 4.83 2.75
CA ALA A 120 8.77 4.29 1.85
C ALA A 120 10.13 4.95 2.10
N ARG A 121 10.18 6.27 2.31
CA ARG A 121 11.41 7.02 2.63
C ARG A 121 11.99 6.63 3.99
N ALA A 122 11.13 6.31 4.95
CA ALA A 122 11.56 5.77 6.23
C ALA A 122 12.05 4.31 6.16
N GLY A 123 11.98 3.68 4.98
CA GLY A 123 12.47 2.31 4.77
C GLY A 123 11.44 1.23 5.05
N LEU A 124 10.16 1.58 5.27
CA LEU A 124 9.10 0.58 5.37
C LEU A 124 8.79 0.02 3.99
N LYS A 125 8.84 -1.31 3.87
CA LYS A 125 8.54 -2.06 2.65
C LYS A 125 7.06 -2.46 2.66
N LEU A 126 6.20 -1.47 2.43
CA LEU A 126 4.76 -1.64 2.33
C LEU A 126 4.30 -1.54 0.88
N LYS A 127 3.38 -2.42 0.49
CA LYS A 127 2.71 -2.38 -0.82
C LYS A 127 1.56 -1.38 -0.76
N GLN A 128 1.20 -0.80 -1.91
CA GLN A 128 0.06 0.13 -1.99
C GLN A 128 -1.25 -0.51 -1.50
N HIS A 129 -1.51 -1.77 -1.86
CA HIS A 129 -2.67 -2.51 -1.37
C HIS A 129 -2.69 -2.69 0.17
N GLU A 130 -1.53 -2.84 0.79
CA GLU A 130 -1.42 -2.96 2.25
C GLU A 130 -1.80 -1.64 2.92
N LEU A 131 -1.40 -0.50 2.34
CA LEU A 131 -1.82 0.83 2.82
C LEU A 131 -3.35 1.03 2.72
N ILE A 132 -3.93 0.66 1.58
CA ILE A 132 -5.39 0.70 1.37
C ILE A 132 -6.10 -0.16 2.42
N THR A 133 -5.56 -1.35 2.70
CA THR A 133 -6.14 -2.27 3.69
C THR A 133 -6.11 -1.68 5.10
N LEU A 134 -5.01 -1.02 5.49
CA LEU A 134 -4.92 -0.33 6.77
C LEU A 134 -5.92 0.82 6.86
N GLU A 135 -5.97 1.68 5.84
CA GLU A 135 -6.86 2.84 5.79
C GLU A 135 -8.34 2.44 5.90
N ARG A 136 -8.76 1.37 5.20
CA ARG A 136 -10.16 0.91 5.17
C ARG A 136 -10.65 0.22 6.44
N ASN A 137 -9.72 -0.33 7.22
CA ASN A 137 -10.02 -1.12 8.42
C ASN A 137 -9.65 -0.41 9.73
N CYS A 138 -8.91 0.71 9.65
CA CYS A 138 -8.76 1.65 10.75
C CYS A 138 -10.15 2.10 11.22
N GLY A 139 -10.40 2.11 12.53
CA GLY A 139 -11.70 2.39 13.14
C GLY A 139 -12.68 1.21 13.21
N LYS A 140 -12.64 0.26 12.27
CA LYS A 140 -13.52 -0.94 12.28
C LYS A 140 -13.02 -2.03 13.21
N MET A 141 -11.73 -2.38 13.13
CA MET A 141 -11.11 -3.41 13.97
C MET A 141 -10.42 -2.82 15.20
N ASP A 142 -9.92 -1.59 15.08
CA ASP A 142 -9.34 -0.84 16.18
C ASP A 142 -10.15 0.44 16.38
N SER A 143 -11.23 0.35 17.15
CA SER A 143 -12.07 1.51 17.50
C SER A 143 -11.33 2.58 18.30
N GLU A 144 -10.07 2.31 18.67
CA GLU A 144 -9.16 3.26 19.33
C GLU A 144 -8.54 4.26 18.33
N PHE A 145 -8.56 4.00 17.02
CA PHE A 145 -7.91 4.86 16.02
C PHE A 145 -8.89 5.28 14.91
N GLU A 146 -9.13 6.59 14.81
CA GLU A 146 -10.00 7.19 13.80
C GLU A 146 -9.39 7.14 12.39
N ASP A 147 -8.06 7.26 12.29
CA ASP A 147 -7.35 7.39 11.02
C ASP A 147 -5.99 6.68 11.01
N LEU A 148 -5.48 6.43 9.79
CA LEU A 148 -4.19 5.76 9.57
C LEU A 148 -3.03 6.45 10.31
N GLN A 149 -3.08 7.78 10.46
CA GLN A 149 -2.04 8.53 11.15
C GLN A 149 -2.03 8.24 12.64
N SER A 150 -3.20 8.26 13.29
CA SER A 150 -3.31 7.93 14.72
C SER A 150 -2.83 6.51 15.00
N LEU A 151 -3.17 5.55 14.13
CA LEU A 151 -2.63 4.19 14.20
C LEU A 151 -1.10 4.21 14.10
N LEU A 152 -0.53 4.81 13.06
CA LEU A 152 0.92 4.84 12.85
C LEU A 152 1.66 5.54 13.99
N LYS A 153 1.16 6.68 14.50
CA LYS A 153 1.73 7.39 15.65
C LYS A 153 1.74 6.48 16.88
N SER A 154 0.62 5.82 17.19
CA SER A 154 0.54 4.88 18.31
C SER A 154 1.49 3.69 18.17
N LEU A 155 1.62 3.14 16.95
CA LEU A 155 2.55 2.04 16.69
C LEU A 155 4.02 2.48 16.87
N ILE A 156 4.36 3.70 16.43
CA ILE A 156 5.70 4.26 16.63
C ILE A 156 5.98 4.45 18.12
N GLU A 157 5.06 5.07 18.87
CA GLU A 157 5.19 5.28 20.32
C GLU A 157 5.36 3.97 21.09
N LYS A 158 4.60 2.93 20.75
CA LYS A 158 4.72 1.59 21.34
C LYS A 158 6.02 0.86 20.97
N SER A 159 6.77 1.37 19.99
CA SER A 159 8.01 0.76 19.48
C SER A 159 9.29 1.49 19.90
N LEU A 160 9.16 2.62 20.61
CA LEU A 160 10.24 3.37 21.25
C LEU A 160 10.58 2.77 22.61
#